data_AF-A0A4Y7U175-F1
#
_entry.id   AF-A0A4Y7U175-F1
#
_cell.length_a   1.000
_cell.length_b   1.000
_cell.length_c   1.000
_cell.angle_alpha   90.00
_cell.angle_beta   90.00
_cell.angle_gamma   90.00
#
_symmetry.space_group_name_H-M   'P 1'
#
loop_
_entity.id
_entity.type
_entity.pdbx_description
1 polymer ?
#
loop_
_entity_poly.entity_id
_entity_poly.type
_entity_poly.pdbx_seq_one_letter_code
_entity_poly.pdbx_strand_id
1 'polypeptide(L)'
;MTPARPEFHLALSQLATTNDAPSTQDAAFLREVVDGLDVEADEIRTQLQALEEKLQVVERNRKFFKPMLSPVRRVPLEILGDIFALIVEMDPFLNDALATLCLVCKSWRRAALGMPKLW
;
A
#
# COMPACT_ATOMS: atom_id res chain seq x y z
N MET A 1 -23.42 -4.10 -12.10
CA MET A 1 -24.03 -4.60 -13.35
C MET A 1 -22.88 -5.03 -14.23
N THR A 2 -22.66 -6.34 -14.37
CA THR A 2 -21.62 -6.89 -15.24
C THR A 2 -22.05 -6.63 -16.69
N PRO A 3 -21.22 -6.04 -17.57
CA PRO A 3 -21.59 -5.98 -18.97
C PRO A 3 -21.75 -7.41 -19.49
N ALA A 4 -22.87 -7.68 -20.15
CA ALA A 4 -23.11 -8.96 -20.79
C ALA A 4 -21.99 -9.22 -21.81
N ARG A 5 -21.43 -10.43 -21.81
CA ARG A 5 -20.51 -10.85 -22.89
C ARG A 5 -21.25 -10.63 -24.22
N PRO A 6 -20.65 -9.94 -25.20
CA PRO A 6 -21.27 -9.83 -26.51
C PRO A 6 -21.52 -11.25 -27.05
N GLU A 7 -22.73 -11.50 -27.54
CA GLU A 7 -23.06 -12.78 -28.16
C GLU A 7 -22.22 -12.94 -29.43
N PHE A 8 -21.21 -13.80 -29.37
CA PHE A 8 -20.35 -14.07 -30.52
C PHE A 8 -21.12 -14.92 -31.54
N HIS A 9 -21.40 -14.35 -32.71
CA HIS A 9 -21.97 -15.08 -33.83
C HIS A 9 -21.08 -16.27 -34.24
N LEU A 10 -21.69 -17.37 -34.68
CA LEU A 10 -21.00 -18.61 -35.11
C LEU A 10 -19.87 -18.34 -36.12
N ALA A 11 -20.04 -17.36 -37.02
CA ALA A 11 -19.02 -16.95 -37.99
C ALA A 11 -17.74 -16.40 -37.34
N LEU A 12 -17.85 -15.63 -36.25
CA LEU A 12 -16.68 -15.09 -35.53
C LEU A 12 -15.96 -16.18 -34.73
N SER A 13 -16.69 -17.21 -34.28
CA SER A 13 -16.09 -18.35 -33.59
C SER A 13 -15.20 -19.20 -34.51
N GLN A 14 -15.53 -19.28 -35.81
CA GLN A 14 -14.72 -19.98 -36.80
C GLN A 14 -13.41 -19.22 -37.07
N LEU A 15 -13.46 -17.89 -37.17
CA LEU A 15 -12.26 -17.04 -37.33
C LEU A 15 -11.24 -17.25 -36.19
N ALA A 16 -11.70 -17.55 -34.98
CA ALA A 16 -10.83 -17.85 -33.85
C ALA A 16 -10.08 -19.20 -33.98
N THR A 17 -10.48 -20.06 -34.92
CA THR A 17 -9.96 -21.43 -35.07
C THR A 17 -9.26 -21.72 -36.40
N THR A 18 -9.49 -20.93 -37.45
CA THR A 18 -8.95 -21.19 -38.80
C THR A 18 -7.83 -20.23 -39.23
N ASN A 19 -7.56 -19.17 -38.47
CA ASN A 19 -6.61 -18.10 -38.81
C ASN A 19 -6.89 -17.44 -40.18
N ASP A 20 -8.10 -17.60 -40.71
CA ASP A 20 -8.54 -16.94 -41.93
C ASP A 20 -8.72 -15.43 -41.69
N ALA A 21 -8.52 -14.64 -42.72
CA ALA A 21 -8.78 -13.21 -42.65
C ALA A 21 -10.30 -12.96 -42.48
N PRO A 22 -10.71 -12.05 -41.57
CA PRO A 22 -12.11 -11.67 -41.44
C PRO A 22 -12.61 -11.01 -42.73
N SER A 23 -13.91 -11.19 -43.02
CA SER A 23 -14.56 -10.42 -44.07
C SER A 23 -14.55 -8.92 -43.71
N THR A 24 -14.75 -8.03 -44.69
CA THR A 24 -14.80 -6.58 -44.44
C THR A 24 -15.87 -6.20 -43.40
N GLN A 25 -17.00 -6.92 -43.40
CA GLN A 25 -18.09 -6.71 -42.45
C GLN A 25 -17.71 -7.20 -41.05
N ASP A 26 -17.13 -8.40 -40.93
CA ASP A 26 -16.66 -8.93 -39.64
C ASP A 26 -15.55 -8.05 -39.06
N ALA A 27 -14.63 -7.57 -39.90
CA ALA A 27 -13.56 -6.67 -39.49
C ALA A 27 -14.08 -5.30 -39.03
N ALA A 28 -15.17 -4.79 -39.59
CA ALA A 28 -15.81 -3.56 -39.13
C ALA A 28 -16.50 -3.76 -37.78
N PHE A 29 -17.27 -4.84 -37.63
CA PHE A 29 -17.93 -5.20 -36.38
C PHE A 29 -16.91 -5.43 -35.25
N LEU A 30 -15.86 -6.21 -35.50
CA LEU A 30 -14.82 -6.47 -34.50
C LEU A 30 -14.10 -5.19 -34.06
N ARG A 31 -13.87 -4.25 -34.97
CA ARG A 31 -13.29 -2.93 -34.62
C ARG A 31 -14.21 -2.15 -33.70
N GLU A 32 -15.50 -2.06 -34.02
CA GLU A 32 -16.47 -1.36 -33.17
C GLU A 32 -16.55 -1.97 -31.76
N VAL A 33 -16.53 -3.30 -31.66
CA VAL A 33 -16.50 -4.01 -30.36
C VAL A 33 -15.21 -3.72 -29.60
N VAL A 34 -14.05 -3.77 -30.27
CA VAL A 34 -12.74 -3.48 -29.65
C VAL A 34 -12.69 -2.02 -29.19
N ASP A 35 -13.11 -1.08 -30.02
CA ASP A 35 -13.13 0.35 -29.69
C ASP A 35 -14.02 0.61 -28.45
N GLY A 36 -15.18 -0.06 -28.37
CA GLY A 36 -16.06 0.03 -27.20
C GLY A 36 -15.43 -0.53 -25.92
N LEU A 37 -14.74 -1.66 -26.02
CA LEU A 37 -14.03 -2.27 -24.90
C LEU A 37 -12.82 -1.43 -24.44
N ASP A 38 -12.13 -0.79 -25.37
CA ASP A 38 -11.01 0.10 -25.06
C ASP A 38 -11.48 1.34 -24.30
N VAL A 39 -12.62 1.93 -24.69
CA VAL A 39 -13.26 3.01 -23.94
C VAL A 39 -13.64 2.56 -22.52
N GLU A 40 -14.28 1.40 -22.37
CA GLU A 40 -14.63 0.86 -21.05
C GLU A 40 -13.37 0.61 -20.20
N ALA A 41 -12.31 0.06 -20.79
CA ALA A 41 -11.05 -0.17 -20.11
C ALA A 41 -10.41 1.14 -19.62
N ASP A 42 -10.44 2.19 -20.42
CA ASP A 42 -9.90 3.51 -20.05
C ASP A 42 -10.71 4.20 -18.95
N GLU A 43 -12.04 4.07 -18.98
CA GLU A 43 -12.90 4.54 -17.89
C GLU A 43 -12.57 3.82 -16.57
N ILE A 44 -12.42 2.50 -16.60
CA ILE A 44 -12.07 1.70 -15.42
C ILE A 44 -10.68 2.09 -14.91
N ARG A 45 -9.68 2.26 -15.79
CA ARG A 45 -8.33 2.71 -15.43
C ARG A 45 -8.36 4.07 -14.73
N THR A 46 -9.16 5.00 -15.26
CA THR A 46 -9.32 6.35 -14.68
C THR A 46 -9.92 6.28 -13.27
N GLN A 47 -10.95 5.45 -13.08
CA GLN A 47 -11.56 5.25 -11.76
C GLN A 47 -10.60 4.60 -10.77
N LEU A 48 -9.80 3.62 -11.23
CA LEU A 48 -8.79 2.96 -10.41
C LEU A 48 -7.75 3.96 -9.90
N GLN A 49 -7.20 4.79 -10.81
CA GLN A 49 -6.23 5.82 -10.44
C GLN A 49 -6.79 6.78 -9.39
N ALA A 50 -8.02 7.25 -9.57
CA ALA A 50 -8.66 8.16 -8.61
C ALA A 50 -8.86 7.51 -7.22
N LEU A 51 -9.13 6.20 -7.18
CA LEU A 51 -9.25 5.46 -5.92
C LEU A 51 -7.89 5.23 -5.25
N GLU A 52 -6.85 4.92 -6.03
CA GLU A 52 -5.48 4.77 -5.52
C GLU A 52 -4.97 6.07 -4.89
N GLU A 53 -5.19 7.22 -5.55
CA GLU A 53 -4.84 8.54 -5.02
C GLU A 53 -5.55 8.81 -3.68
N LYS A 54 -6.85 8.51 -3.59
CA LYS A 54 -7.62 8.64 -2.34
C LYS A 54 -7.07 7.73 -1.25
N LEU A 55 -6.76 6.48 -1.58
CA LEU A 55 -6.18 5.52 -0.64
C LEU A 55 -4.85 6.01 -0.10
N GLN A 56 -3.97 6.53 -0.95
CA GLN A 56 -2.68 7.08 -0.54
C GLN A 56 -2.84 8.24 0.47
N VAL A 57 -3.81 9.13 0.27
CA VAL A 57 -4.10 10.21 1.22
C VAL A 57 -4.55 9.65 2.57
N VAL A 58 -5.49 8.70 2.56
CA VAL A 58 -6.00 8.07 3.79
C VAL A 58 -4.87 7.34 4.54
N GLU A 59 -4.04 6.59 3.84
CA GLU A 59 -2.91 5.88 4.44
C GLU A 59 -1.86 6.83 5.00
N ARG A 60 -1.55 7.91 4.30
CA ARG A 60 -0.63 8.96 4.79
C ARG A 60 -1.14 9.55 6.08
N ASN A 61 -2.41 9.93 6.13
CA ASN A 61 -3.05 10.48 7.33
C ASN A 61 -3.03 9.46 8.48
N ARG A 62 -3.37 8.19 8.19
CA ARG A 62 -3.33 7.12 9.17
C ARG A 62 -1.92 6.91 9.73
N LYS A 63 -0.89 6.87 8.88
CA LYS A 63 0.52 6.74 9.28
C LYS A 63 0.97 7.93 10.12
N PHE A 64 0.47 9.13 9.84
CA PHE A 64 0.80 10.35 10.59
C PHE A 64 0.15 10.36 11.99
N PHE A 65 -1.14 10.04 12.11
CA PHE A 65 -1.87 10.14 13.37
C PHE A 65 -1.70 8.91 14.28
N LYS A 66 -1.58 7.70 13.74
CA LYS A 66 -1.50 6.45 14.53
C LYS A 66 -0.41 6.49 15.62
N PRO A 67 0.83 6.99 15.36
CA PRO A 67 1.85 7.08 16.41
C PRO A 67 1.51 8.02 17.57
N MET A 68 0.59 8.98 17.37
CA MET A 68 0.12 9.89 18.42
C MET A 68 -0.77 9.19 19.45
N LEU A 69 -1.38 8.08 19.06
CA LEU A 69 -2.19 7.23 19.93
C LEU A 69 -1.39 6.08 20.55
N SER A 70 -0.06 6.04 20.33
CA SER A 70 0.78 4.98 20.85
C SER A 70 0.74 4.96 22.39
N PRO A 71 0.47 3.80 23.03
CA PRO A 71 0.46 3.69 24.48
C PRO A 71 1.76 4.15 25.14
N VAL A 72 2.90 4.01 24.45
CA VAL A 72 4.22 4.43 24.95
C VAL A 72 4.30 5.92 25.31
N ARG A 73 3.43 6.75 24.73
CA ARG A 73 3.36 8.19 25.05
C ARG A 73 2.81 8.48 26.45
N ARG A 74 2.15 7.50 27.09
CA ARG A 74 1.61 7.60 28.45
C ARG A 74 2.49 6.88 29.48
N VAL A 75 3.58 6.25 29.06
CA VAL A 75 4.49 5.53 29.94
C VAL A 75 5.36 6.56 30.69
N PRO A 76 5.46 6.49 32.02
CA PRO A 76 6.38 7.31 32.80
C PRO A 76 7.83 7.14 32.33
N LEU A 77 8.65 8.18 32.49
CA LEU A 77 10.03 8.16 31.98
C LEU A 77 10.89 7.10 32.67
N GLU A 78 10.60 6.81 33.94
CA GLU A 78 11.26 5.80 34.76
C GLU A 78 11.03 4.41 34.19
N ILE A 79 9.76 4.07 33.93
CA ILE A 79 9.36 2.79 33.33
C ILE A 79 9.94 2.66 31.92
N LEU A 80 9.98 3.76 31.16
CA LEU A 80 10.60 3.76 29.84
C LEU A 80 12.12 3.50 29.91
N GLY A 81 12.80 4.06 30.91
CA GLY A 81 14.21 3.78 31.18
C GLY A 81 14.48 2.34 31.62
N ASP A 82 13.59 1.75 32.41
CA ASP A 82 13.66 0.32 32.77
C ASP A 82 13.51 -0.59 31.54
N ILE A 83 12.60 -0.25 30.62
CA ILE A 83 12.47 -0.96 29.34
C ILE A 83 13.77 -0.86 28.54
N PHE A 84 14.41 0.32 28.50
CA PHE A 84 15.68 0.49 27.81
C PHE A 84 16.80 -0.36 28.42
N ALA A 85 16.85 -0.48 29.75
CA ALA A 85 17.84 -1.32 30.42
C ALA A 85 17.69 -2.79 30.00
N LEU A 86 16.45 -3.30 29.95
CA LEU A 86 16.18 -4.65 29.47
C LEU A 86 16.63 -4.86 28.02
N ILE A 87 16.43 -3.87 27.14
CA ILE A 87 16.87 -3.95 25.74
C ILE A 87 18.39 -4.05 25.64
N VAL A 88 19.11 -3.25 26.42
CA VAL A 88 20.59 -3.24 26.44
C VAL A 88 21.15 -4.53 27.04
N GLU A 89 20.52 -5.05 28.09
CA GLU A 89 20.91 -6.33 28.71
C GLU A 89 20.69 -7.52 27.77
N MET A 90 19.64 -7.48 26.94
CA MET A 90 19.32 -8.57 26.01
C MET A 90 20.29 -8.68 24.82
N ASP A 91 20.93 -7.59 24.42
CA ASP A 91 21.91 -7.60 23.34
C ASP A 91 23.08 -6.64 23.61
N PRO A 92 24.17 -7.15 24.20
CA PRO A 92 25.37 -6.36 24.50
C PRO A 92 26.10 -5.82 23.27
N PHE A 93 25.81 -6.33 22.07
CA PHE A 93 26.40 -5.85 20.81
C PHE A 93 25.63 -4.69 20.21
N LEU A 94 24.45 -4.41 20.77
CA LEU A 94 23.61 -3.26 20.49
C LEU A 94 24.19 -2.02 21.21
N ASN A 95 25.50 -1.79 21.10
CA ASN A 95 26.17 -0.57 21.59
C ASN A 95 25.54 0.69 20.99
N ASP A 96 24.93 0.57 19.80
CA ASP A 96 24.15 1.61 19.16
C ASP A 96 22.66 1.61 19.55
N ALA A 97 22.19 0.69 20.39
CA ALA A 97 20.79 0.63 20.85
C ALA A 97 20.40 1.92 21.55
N LEU A 98 21.20 2.31 22.53
CA LEU A 98 20.96 3.51 23.34
C LEU A 98 20.97 4.77 22.47
N ALA A 99 21.92 4.84 21.53
CA ALA A 99 21.94 5.91 20.53
C ALA A 99 20.66 5.91 19.68
N THR A 100 20.24 4.74 19.17
CA THR A 100 19.03 4.55 18.36
C THR A 100 17.76 4.92 19.13
N LEU A 101 17.63 4.49 20.38
CA LEU A 101 16.53 4.84 21.29
C LEU A 101 16.48 6.35 21.53
N CYS A 102 17.64 7.00 21.69
CA CYS A 102 17.75 8.45 21.83
C CYS A 102 17.39 9.22 20.56
N LEU A 103 17.36 8.58 19.38
CA LEU A 103 16.96 9.19 18.10
C LEU A 103 15.45 9.11 17.84
N VAL A 104 14.71 8.30 18.58
CA VAL A 104 13.25 8.14 18.40
C VAL A 104 12.50 9.45 18.67
N CYS A 105 12.70 10.06 19.84
CA CYS A 105 12.13 11.37 20.17
C CYS A 105 12.79 12.01 21.40
N LYS A 106 12.44 13.28 21.67
CA LYS A 106 12.92 14.03 22.85
C LYS A 106 12.57 13.34 24.17
N SER A 107 11.41 12.69 24.27
CA SER A 107 10.99 12.00 25.50
C SER A 107 11.84 10.75 25.77
N TRP A 108 12.14 9.98 24.74
CA TRP A 108 12.98 8.78 24.84
C TRP A 108 14.42 9.16 25.20
N ARG A 109 14.95 10.20 24.56
CA ARG A 109 16.26 10.76 24.93
C ARG A 109 16.32 11.20 26.39
N ARG A 110 15.28 11.87 26.89
CA ARG A 110 15.18 12.27 28.30
C ARG A 110 15.15 11.08 29.24
N ALA A 111 14.38 10.04 28.93
CA ALA A 111 14.35 8.81 29.73
C ALA A 111 15.72 8.12 29.77
N ALA A 112 16.40 8.00 28.62
CA ALA A 112 17.71 7.37 28.53
C ALA A 112 18.81 8.14 29.27
N LEU A 113 18.87 9.47 29.11
CA LEU A 113 19.85 10.30 29.83
C LEU A 113 19.54 10.44 31.32
N GLY A 114 18.28 10.28 31.71
CA GLY A 114 17.83 10.34 33.10
C GLY A 114 18.10 9.07 33.90
N MET A 115 18.61 8.00 33.29
CA MET A 115 18.91 6.72 33.93
C MET A 115 20.42 6.45 33.90
N PRO A 116 21.15 6.73 35.02
CA PRO A 116 22.59 6.52 35.10
C PRO A 116 23.04 5.08 34.80
N LYS A 117 22.20 4.08 35.11
CA LYS A 117 22.49 2.65 34.89
C LYS A 117 22.60 2.24 33.41
N LEU A 118 22.27 3.14 32.47
CA LEU A 118 22.35 2.90 31.04
C LEU A 118 23.70 3.32 30.41
N TRP A 119 24.61 3.91 31.20
CA TRP A 119 25.89 4.45 30.76
C TRP A 119 27.02 3.93 31.65
#